data_AF-A0A401Q6E5-F1
#
_entry.id   AF-A0A401Q6E5-F1
#
_cell.length_a   1.000
_cell.length_b   1.000
_cell.length_c   1.000
_cell.angle_alpha   90.00
_cell.angle_beta   90.00
_cell.angle_gamma   90.00
#
_symmetry.space_group_name_H-M   'P 1'
#
loop_
_entity.id
_entity.type
_entity.pdbx_description
1 polymer ?
#
loop_
_entity_poly.entity_id
_entity_poly.type
_entity_poly.pdbx_seq_one_letter_code
_entity_poly.pdbx_strand_id
1 'polypeptide(L)'
;METTYSIAKVCRTNKTCHPLEPDLTEIMATSNDYNELLFAWKGWRDASGKKMRTDFKRYVKLSNKAAKLNGHADTGAFWRSLYESKTFEADLENIYNQLKPLYLNLHAYVRRALHKKYGSKYVHLKGPIPAHLLGSMWAQSWNNIYKLVMPYPTASHVDATPQMVAQ
;
A
#
# COMPACT_ATOMS: atom_id res chain seq x y z
N MET A 1 -19.15 -5.81 -3.87
CA MET A 1 -17.73 -5.37 -3.70
C MET A 1 -17.60 -3.95 -3.16
N GLU A 2 -18.06 -2.90 -3.84
CA GLU A 2 -17.93 -1.50 -3.35
C GLU A 2 -18.49 -1.30 -1.94
N THR A 3 -19.77 -1.62 -1.71
CA THR A 3 -20.38 -1.52 -0.37
C THR A 3 -19.61 -2.34 0.66
N THR A 4 -19.21 -3.57 0.31
CA THR A 4 -18.42 -4.45 1.18
C THR A 4 -17.11 -3.81 1.62
N TYR A 5 -16.46 -3.08 0.71
CA TYR A 5 -15.25 -2.32 1.01
C TYR A 5 -15.57 -1.13 1.91
N SER A 6 -16.51 -0.27 1.52
CA SER A 6 -16.76 1.01 2.20
C SER A 6 -17.31 0.87 3.62
N ILE A 7 -18.08 -0.20 3.92
CA ILE A 7 -18.67 -0.40 5.25
C ILE A 7 -17.85 -1.35 6.14
N ALA A 8 -16.78 -1.94 5.63
CA ALA A 8 -15.97 -2.87 6.42
C ALA A 8 -15.34 -2.14 7.61
N LYS A 9 -15.32 -2.83 8.75
CA LYS A 9 -14.70 -2.36 9.99
C LYS A 9 -13.92 -3.50 10.64
N VAL A 10 -12.86 -3.15 11.36
CA VAL A 10 -12.01 -4.09 12.09
C VAL A 10 -12.21 -3.87 13.58
N CYS A 11 -12.69 -4.90 14.27
CA CYS A 11 -13.05 -4.79 15.68
C CYS A 11 -11.98 -5.36 16.60
N ARG A 12 -11.68 -4.65 17.68
CA ARG A 12 -10.87 -5.10 18.81
C ARG A 12 -11.70 -6.03 19.72
N THR A 13 -11.04 -6.72 20.64
CA THR A 13 -11.67 -7.64 21.60
C THR A 13 -12.67 -6.95 22.53
N ASN A 14 -12.45 -5.67 22.83
CA ASN A 14 -13.35 -4.81 23.61
C ASN A 14 -14.56 -4.28 22.80
N LYS A 15 -14.80 -4.80 21.59
CA LYS A 15 -15.89 -4.41 20.66
C LYS A 15 -15.75 -3.02 20.03
N THR A 16 -14.66 -2.29 20.24
CA THR A 16 -14.38 -1.07 19.47
C THR A 16 -14.03 -1.43 18.03
N CYS A 17 -14.73 -0.85 17.05
CA CYS A 17 -14.57 -1.16 15.63
C CYS A 17 -14.05 0.05 14.84
N HIS A 18 -12.99 -0.17 14.08
CA HIS A 18 -12.26 0.83 13.30
C HIS A 18 -12.62 0.71 11.81
N PRO A 19 -13.29 1.68 11.17
CA PRO A 19 -13.38 1.76 9.71
C PRO A 19 -12.01 2.00 9.07
N LEU A 20 -11.93 1.87 7.75
CA LEU A 20 -10.68 2.16 7.03
C LEU A 20 -10.24 3.62 7.24
N GLU A 21 -11.15 4.55 6.94
CA GLU A 21 -10.93 5.98 7.07
C GLU A 21 -11.80 6.54 8.21
N PRO A 22 -11.23 7.40 9.08
CA PRO A 22 -9.81 7.73 9.20
C PRO A 22 -9.01 6.69 10.02
N ASP A 23 -9.69 5.89 10.85
CA ASP A 23 -9.09 5.18 11.99
C ASP A 23 -7.95 4.22 11.61
N LEU A 24 -8.19 3.24 10.72
CA LEU A 24 -7.13 2.29 10.34
C LEU A 24 -6.02 2.96 9.53
N THR A 25 -6.35 3.95 8.70
CA THR A 25 -5.36 4.75 7.96
C THR A 25 -4.45 5.52 8.92
N GLU A 26 -5.00 6.12 9.97
CA GLU A 26 -4.24 6.80 11.02
C GLU A 26 -3.35 5.83 11.80
N ILE A 27 -3.89 4.67 12.21
CA ILE A 27 -3.09 3.62 12.87
C ILE A 27 -1.91 3.21 11.99
N MET A 28 -2.14 2.93 10.70
CA MET A 28 -1.09 2.52 9.78
C MET A 28 -0.05 3.62 9.52
N ALA A 29 -0.45 4.90 9.60
CA ALA A 29 0.42 6.05 9.36
C ALA A 29 1.28 6.42 10.58
N THR A 30 0.75 6.24 11.80
CA THR A 30 1.34 6.84 13.01
C THR A 30 1.88 5.83 14.01
N SER A 31 1.34 4.60 14.04
CA SER A 31 1.79 3.59 15.00
C SER A 31 3.18 3.08 14.67
N ASN A 32 3.94 2.83 15.72
CA ASN A 32 5.27 2.19 15.68
C ASN A 32 5.27 0.85 16.41
N ASP A 33 4.09 0.34 16.80
CA ASP A 33 3.94 -0.97 17.43
C ASP A 33 3.69 -2.03 16.34
N TYR A 34 4.53 -3.06 16.32
CA TYR A 34 4.46 -4.11 15.32
C TYR A 34 3.11 -4.86 15.33
N ASN A 35 2.59 -5.17 16.52
CA ASN A 35 1.37 -5.97 16.66
C ASN A 35 0.13 -5.14 16.35
N GLU A 36 0.13 -3.85 16.65
CA GLU A 36 -0.94 -2.92 16.28
C GLU A 36 -1.04 -2.74 14.76
N LEU A 37 0.10 -2.54 14.09
CA LEU A 37 0.17 -2.48 12.64
C LEU A 37 -0.29 -3.81 12.00
N LEU A 38 0.13 -4.95 12.56
CA LEU A 38 -0.30 -6.26 12.10
C LEU A 38 -1.80 -6.48 12.30
N PHE A 39 -2.36 -6.06 13.44
CA PHE A 39 -3.80 -6.10 13.71
C PHE A 39 -4.57 -5.33 12.65
N ALA A 40 -4.20 -4.08 12.37
CA ALA A 40 -4.87 -3.24 11.38
C ALA A 40 -4.75 -3.85 9.96
N TRP A 41 -3.54 -4.21 9.55
CA TRP A 41 -3.25 -4.73 8.22
C TRP A 41 -3.96 -6.06 7.93
N LYS A 42 -3.90 -7.00 8.87
CA LYS A 42 -4.52 -8.32 8.73
C LYS A 42 -6.02 -8.22 8.90
N GLY A 43 -6.48 -7.51 9.93
CA GLY A 43 -7.89 -7.31 10.21
C GLY A 43 -8.62 -6.70 9.02
N TRP A 44 -8.02 -5.71 8.34
CA TRP A 44 -8.63 -5.11 7.15
C TRP A 44 -8.83 -6.14 6.03
N ARG A 45 -7.82 -6.96 5.75
CA ARG A 45 -7.87 -8.01 4.72
C ARG A 45 -8.90 -9.09 5.04
N ASP A 46 -9.05 -9.43 6.32
CA ASP A 46 -10.05 -10.39 6.79
C ASP A 46 -11.48 -9.81 6.72
N ALA A 47 -11.67 -8.55 7.10
CA ALA A 47 -12.97 -7.89 7.15
C ALA A 47 -13.51 -7.49 5.77
N SER A 48 -12.63 -7.10 4.83
CA SER A 48 -12.98 -6.66 3.48
C SER A 48 -12.60 -7.72 2.43
N GLY A 49 -11.31 -7.91 2.16
CA GLY A 49 -10.77 -8.69 1.04
C GLY A 49 -11.30 -10.12 0.97
N LYS A 50 -11.36 -10.82 2.11
CA LYS A 50 -11.87 -12.20 2.19
C LYS A 50 -13.32 -12.30 1.71
N LYS A 51 -14.17 -11.31 2.02
CA LYS A 51 -15.59 -11.28 1.63
C LYS A 51 -15.81 -10.98 0.16
N MET A 52 -14.87 -10.27 -0.49
CA MET A 52 -14.98 -9.89 -1.89
C MET A 52 -14.51 -10.98 -2.87
N ARG A 53 -13.89 -12.07 -2.39
CA ARG A 53 -13.27 -13.09 -3.24
C ARG A 53 -14.25 -13.72 -4.26
N THR A 54 -15.46 -14.08 -3.82
CA THR A 54 -16.44 -14.75 -4.69
C THR A 54 -16.96 -13.78 -5.76
N ASP A 55 -17.34 -12.57 -5.35
CA ASP A 55 -17.77 -11.52 -6.26
C ASP A 55 -16.68 -11.20 -7.30
N PHE A 56 -15.43 -11.10 -6.88
CA PHE A 56 -14.31 -10.78 -7.79
C PHE A 56 -14.13 -11.84 -8.88
N LYS A 57 -14.27 -13.14 -8.54
CA LYS A 57 -14.26 -14.22 -9.55
C LYS A 57 -15.38 -14.05 -10.58
N ARG A 58 -16.59 -13.70 -10.11
CA ARG A 58 -17.72 -13.48 -11.00
C ARG A 58 -17.53 -12.23 -11.85
N TYR A 59 -17.04 -11.15 -11.26
CA TYR A 59 -16.68 -9.91 -11.92
C TYR A 59 -15.71 -10.14 -13.08
N VAL A 60 -14.60 -10.86 -12.86
CA VAL A 60 -13.63 -11.16 -13.93
C VAL A 60 -14.29 -11.92 -15.08
N LYS A 61 -15.13 -12.93 -14.78
CA LYS A 61 -15.86 -13.69 -15.82
C LYS A 61 -16.78 -12.80 -16.65
N LEU A 62 -17.54 -11.92 -15.98
CA LEU A 62 -18.49 -11.03 -16.66
C LEU A 62 -17.78 -9.93 -17.45
N SER A 63 -16.76 -9.32 -16.86
CA SER A 63 -15.96 -8.28 -17.50
C SER A 63 -15.28 -8.81 -18.77
N ASN A 64 -14.66 -10.00 -18.69
CA ASN A 64 -14.06 -10.64 -19.87
C ASN A 64 -15.09 -10.99 -20.94
N LYS A 65 -16.32 -11.38 -20.55
CA LYS A 65 -17.41 -11.62 -21.52
C LYS A 65 -17.75 -10.35 -22.27
N ALA A 66 -17.89 -9.22 -21.57
CA ALA A 66 -18.17 -7.93 -22.19
C ALA A 66 -17.04 -7.49 -23.13
N ALA A 67 -15.78 -7.61 -22.70
CA ALA A 67 -14.62 -7.29 -23.54
C ALA A 67 -14.59 -8.10 -24.84
N LYS A 68 -14.86 -9.41 -24.76
CA LYS A 68 -14.94 -10.30 -25.93
C LYS A 68 -16.06 -9.94 -26.90
N LEU A 69 -17.23 -9.55 -26.38
CA LEU A 69 -18.34 -9.08 -27.21
C LEU A 69 -18.01 -7.77 -27.95
N ASN A 70 -17.04 -7.00 -27.45
CA ASN A 70 -16.56 -5.76 -28.07
C ASN A 70 -15.23 -5.97 -28.84
N GLY A 71 -14.88 -7.21 -29.20
CA GLY A 71 -13.72 -7.50 -30.05
C GLY A 71 -12.36 -7.54 -29.36
N HIS A 72 -12.30 -7.46 -28.02
CA HIS A 72 -11.05 -7.59 -27.26
C HIS A 72 -10.83 -9.02 -26.73
N ALA A 73 -9.58 -9.44 -26.55
CA ALA A 73 -9.26 -10.77 -26.04
C ALA A 73 -9.74 -11.01 -24.59
N ASP A 74 -9.59 -9.98 -23.74
CA ASP A 74 -10.00 -9.94 -22.35
C ASP A 74 -10.14 -8.48 -21.87
N THR A 75 -10.56 -8.29 -20.62
CA THR A 75 -10.70 -6.95 -20.00
C THR A 75 -9.37 -6.20 -19.96
N GLY A 76 -8.25 -6.88 -19.76
CA GLY A 76 -6.94 -6.25 -19.73
C GLY A 76 -6.55 -5.68 -21.10
N ALA A 77 -6.82 -6.43 -22.17
CA ALA A 77 -6.61 -5.97 -23.54
C ALA A 77 -7.48 -4.73 -23.87
N PHE A 78 -8.72 -4.70 -23.40
CA PHE A 78 -9.60 -3.53 -23.50
C PHE A 78 -9.04 -2.31 -22.74
N TRP A 79 -8.54 -2.49 -21.51
CA TRP A 79 -7.96 -1.37 -20.76
C TRP A 79 -6.68 -0.84 -21.41
N ARG A 80 -5.82 -1.73 -21.92
CA ARG A 80 -4.59 -1.32 -22.60
C ARG A 80 -4.84 -0.64 -23.94
N SER A 81 -5.94 -0.95 -24.65
CA SER A 81 -6.24 -0.31 -25.93
C SER A 81 -6.52 1.19 -25.80
N LEU A 82 -6.88 1.68 -24.61
CA LEU A 82 -7.09 3.12 -24.35
C LEU A 82 -5.82 3.98 -24.55
N TYR A 83 -4.64 3.35 -24.55
CA TYR A 83 -3.37 4.03 -24.78
C TYR A 83 -2.92 3.98 -26.24
N GLU A 84 -3.63 3.24 -27.10
CA GLU A 84 -3.35 3.10 -28.54
C GLU A 84 -1.89 2.76 -28.90
N SER A 85 -1.16 2.11 -27.98
CA SER A 85 0.25 1.78 -28.13
C SER A 85 0.46 0.27 -28.26
N LYS A 86 1.10 -0.14 -29.35
CA LYS A 86 1.50 -1.54 -29.59
C LYS A 86 2.64 -2.00 -28.66
N THR A 87 3.42 -1.06 -28.15
CA THR A 87 4.59 -1.32 -27.28
C THR A 87 4.30 -1.06 -25.81
N PHE A 88 3.06 -0.71 -25.44
CA PHE A 88 2.68 -0.27 -24.09
C PHE A 88 3.26 -1.14 -22.95
N GLU A 89 3.14 -2.46 -23.05
CA GLU A 89 3.67 -3.37 -22.02
C GLU A 89 5.20 -3.33 -21.95
N ALA A 90 5.89 -3.28 -23.09
CA ALA A 90 7.34 -3.21 -23.16
C ALA A 90 7.88 -1.85 -22.67
N ASP A 91 7.16 -0.76 -22.96
CA ASP A 91 7.52 0.58 -22.51
C ASP A 91 7.44 0.69 -20.97
N LEU A 92 6.38 0.13 -20.36
CA LEU A 92 6.24 0.07 -18.91
C LEU A 92 7.32 -0.80 -18.24
N GLU A 93 7.63 -1.97 -18.80
CA GLU A 93 8.72 -2.84 -18.30
C GLU A 93 10.09 -2.14 -18.40
N ASN A 94 10.33 -1.38 -19.47
CA ASN A 94 11.56 -0.60 -19.63
C ASN A 94 11.68 0.50 -18.55
N ILE A 95 10.61 1.25 -18.31
CA ILE A 95 10.57 2.27 -17.24
C ILE A 95 10.79 1.64 -15.87
N TYR A 96 10.13 0.50 -15.60
CA TYR A 96 10.34 -0.25 -14.35
C TYR A 96 11.81 -0.64 -14.15
N ASN A 97 12.46 -1.17 -15.19
CA ASN A 97 13.87 -1.56 -15.12
C ASN A 97 14.82 -0.38 -14.95
N GLN A 98 14.50 0.79 -15.51
CA GLN A 98 15.26 2.03 -15.26
C GLN A 98 15.15 2.50 -13.81
N LEU A 99 13.97 2.35 -13.18
CA LEU A 99 13.74 2.73 -11.78
C LEU A 99 14.26 1.69 -10.78
N LYS A 100 14.42 0.44 -11.19
CA LYS A 100 14.79 -0.69 -10.33
C LYS A 100 16.06 -0.45 -9.51
N PRO A 101 17.18 0.09 -10.04
CA PRO A 101 18.37 0.37 -9.23
C PRO A 101 18.10 1.36 -8.10
N LEU A 102 17.33 2.42 -8.36
CA LEU A 102 16.94 3.40 -7.34
C LEU A 102 16.04 2.75 -6.28
N TYR A 103 15.01 2.01 -6.71
CA TYR A 103 14.09 1.33 -5.81
C TYR A 103 14.80 0.31 -4.91
N LEU A 104 15.74 -0.47 -5.45
CA LEU A 104 16.47 -1.47 -4.65
C LEU A 104 17.37 -0.83 -3.59
N ASN A 105 18.02 0.30 -3.90
CA ASN A 105 18.81 1.05 -2.92
C ASN A 105 17.91 1.65 -1.83
N LEU A 106 16.80 2.30 -2.22
CA LEU A 106 15.81 2.82 -1.28
C LEU A 106 15.24 1.70 -0.38
N HIS A 107 14.83 0.59 -0.98
CA HIS A 107 14.31 -0.59 -0.28
C HIS A 107 15.34 -1.13 0.73
N ALA A 108 16.60 -1.29 0.34
CA ALA A 108 17.65 -1.78 1.23
C ALA A 108 17.92 -0.82 2.40
N TYR A 109 17.96 0.48 2.13
CA TYR A 109 18.13 1.52 3.14
C TYR A 109 16.97 1.53 4.15
N VAL A 110 15.73 1.55 3.67
CA VAL A 110 14.52 1.48 4.49
C VAL A 110 14.48 0.19 5.31
N ARG A 111 14.77 -0.96 4.69
CA ARG A 111 14.82 -2.26 5.39
C ARG A 111 15.82 -2.24 6.55
N ARG A 112 16.97 -1.59 6.40
CA ARG A 112 17.95 -1.43 7.48
C ARG A 112 17.39 -0.58 8.63
N ALA A 113 16.74 0.53 8.34
CA ALA A 113 16.13 1.38 9.36
C ALA A 113 15.00 0.66 10.10
N LEU A 114 14.14 -0.06 9.38
CA LEU A 114 13.09 -0.89 9.97
C LEU A 114 13.67 -2.03 10.84
N HIS A 115 14.77 -2.64 10.41
CA HIS A 115 15.50 -3.60 11.26
C HIS A 115 16.02 -2.96 12.55
N LYS A 116 16.53 -1.73 12.51
CA LYS A 116 16.96 -1.03 13.74
C LYS A 116 15.78 -0.78 14.68
N LYS A 117 14.61 -0.43 14.14
CA LYS A 117 13.39 -0.13 14.92
C LYS A 117 12.71 -1.38 15.49
N TYR A 118 12.47 -2.39 14.66
CA TYR A 118 11.68 -3.56 15.01
C TYR A 118 12.53 -4.79 15.39
N GLY A 119 13.83 -4.79 15.08
CA GLY A 119 14.74 -5.88 15.41
C GLY A 119 14.74 -7.02 14.40
N SER A 120 15.74 -7.89 14.54
CA SER A 120 16.02 -9.01 13.62
C SER A 120 14.95 -10.09 13.60
N LYS A 121 14.17 -10.23 14.70
CA LYS A 121 13.02 -11.13 14.80
C LYS A 121 11.94 -10.81 13.75
N TYR A 122 11.75 -9.54 13.43
CA TYR A 122 10.65 -9.07 12.58
C TYR A 122 11.11 -8.66 11.18
N VAL A 123 12.35 -8.20 11.02
CA VAL A 123 12.87 -7.72 9.73
C VAL A 123 14.20 -8.39 9.44
N HIS A 124 14.27 -9.19 8.37
CA HIS A 124 15.50 -9.84 7.93
C HIS A 124 16.25 -8.97 6.91
N LEU A 125 17.55 -8.71 7.12
CA LEU A 125 18.34 -7.77 6.29
C LEU A 125 18.54 -8.20 4.83
N LYS A 126 18.36 -9.49 4.54
CA LYS A 126 18.43 -10.05 3.18
C LYS A 126 17.06 -10.51 2.65
N GLY A 127 15.99 -10.33 3.43
CA GLY A 127 14.63 -10.73 3.06
C GLY A 127 13.76 -9.56 2.58
N PRO A 128 12.50 -9.82 2.18
CA PRO A 128 11.54 -8.75 1.90
C PRO A 128 11.17 -7.99 3.19
N ILE A 129 10.65 -6.77 3.03
CA ILE A 129 10.09 -5.99 4.13
C ILE A 129 8.67 -6.50 4.45
N PRO A 130 8.30 -6.71 5.72
CA PRO A 130 6.92 -6.99 6.09
C PRO A 130 5.97 -5.84 5.66
N ALA A 131 4.92 -6.18 4.90
CA ALA A 131 4.08 -5.20 4.22
C ALA A 131 3.27 -4.25 5.13
N HIS A 132 3.17 -4.54 6.43
CA HIS A 132 2.44 -3.70 7.40
C HIS A 132 3.31 -2.64 8.06
N LEU A 133 4.61 -2.54 7.73
CA LEU A 133 5.56 -1.64 8.38
C LEU A 133 5.90 -0.38 7.58
N LEU A 134 5.15 -0.10 6.51
CA LEU A 134 5.51 0.89 5.51
C LEU A 134 4.60 2.13 5.54
N GLY A 135 3.93 2.39 6.66
CA GLY A 135 3.22 3.65 6.89
C GLY A 135 1.90 3.79 6.13
N SER A 136 1.44 2.75 5.45
CA SER A 136 0.16 2.72 4.72
C SER A 136 -0.42 1.31 4.66
N MET A 137 -1.75 1.20 4.53
CA MET A 137 -2.47 -0.08 4.52
C MET A 137 -1.99 -1.08 3.45
N TRP A 138 -1.45 -0.56 2.34
CA TRP A 138 -0.98 -1.34 1.19
C TRP A 138 0.50 -1.16 0.87
N ALA A 139 1.25 -0.42 1.68
CA ALA A 139 2.66 -0.10 1.42
C ALA A 139 2.92 0.60 0.07
N GLN A 140 1.92 1.31 -0.48
CA GLN A 140 2.00 1.99 -1.77
C GLN A 140 2.77 3.32 -1.71
N SER A 141 2.85 3.92 -0.52
CA SER A 141 3.67 5.09 -0.20
C SER A 141 4.30 4.91 1.16
N TRP A 142 5.55 5.36 1.32
CA TRP A 142 6.37 5.19 2.52
C TRP A 142 6.70 6.52 3.21
N ASN A 143 6.03 7.61 2.83
CA ASN A 143 6.23 8.95 3.40
C ASN A 143 5.96 8.99 4.92
N ASN A 144 4.98 8.22 5.41
CA ASN A 144 4.60 8.23 6.83
C ASN A 144 5.66 7.62 7.76
N ILE A 145 6.60 6.83 7.23
CA ILE A 145 7.74 6.30 8.00
C ILE A 145 8.97 7.21 7.94
N TYR A 146 8.86 8.44 7.42
CA TYR A 146 9.98 9.37 7.26
C TYR A 146 10.80 9.55 8.55
N LYS A 147 10.12 9.68 9.70
CA LYS A 147 10.78 9.80 11.02
C LYS A 147 11.69 8.60 11.36
N LEU A 148 11.40 7.40 10.83
CA LEU A 148 12.21 6.20 11.06
C LEU A 148 13.41 6.10 10.13
N VAL A 149 13.34 6.74 8.95
CA VAL A 149 14.31 6.58 7.86
C VAL A 149 15.06 7.87 7.54
N MET A 150 14.89 8.91 8.35
CA MET A 150 15.51 10.22 8.17
C MET A 150 17.04 10.10 8.10
N PRO A 151 17.69 10.51 7.00
CA PRO A 151 19.15 10.35 6.84
C PRO A 151 19.97 11.18 7.83
N TYR A 152 19.51 12.40 8.13
CA TYR A 152 20.20 13.36 9.00
C TYR A 152 19.25 13.90 10.08
N PRO A 153 19.10 13.20 11.22
CA PRO A 153 18.14 13.55 12.27
C PRO A 153 18.31 14.93 12.91
N THR A 154 19.49 15.52 12.78
CA THR A 154 19.86 16.81 13.37
C THR A 154 19.76 17.97 12.38
N ALA A 155 19.45 17.71 11.11
CA ALA A 155 19.27 18.76 10.11
C ALA A 155 17.92 19.45 10.32
N SER A 156 17.88 20.78 10.15
CA SER A 156 16.63 21.53 10.22
C SER A 156 15.70 21.17 9.06
N HIS A 157 14.41 21.05 9.36
CA HIS A 157 13.37 20.93 8.35
C HIS A 157 12.64 22.25 8.20
N VAL A 158 12.32 22.61 6.97
CA VAL A 158 11.49 23.78 6.69
C VAL A 158 10.05 23.41 7.06
N ASP A 159 9.56 23.98 8.16
CA ASP A 159 8.15 23.97 8.53
C ASP A 159 7.65 25.42 8.50
N ALA A 160 6.75 25.73 7.55
CA ALA A 160 6.18 27.06 7.39
C ALA A 160 4.88 27.25 8.19
N THR A 161 4.32 26.18 8.79
CA THR A 161 3.03 26.25 9.49
C THR A 161 3.02 27.29 10.62
N PRO A 162 4.04 27.37 11.50
CA PRO A 162 4.07 28.41 12.54
C PRO A 162 4.03 29.84 11.98
N GLN A 163 4.73 30.09 10.86
CA GLN A 163 4.78 31.40 10.20
C GLN A 163 3.49 31.73 9.45
N MET A 164 2.74 30.73 8.99
CA MET A 164 1.42 30.92 8.39
C MET A 164 0.34 31.25 9.44
N VAL A 165 0.42 30.65 10.63
CA VAL A 165 -0.52 30.93 11.73
C VAL A 165 -0.28 32.31 12.37
N ALA A 166 0.96 32.81 12.29
CA ALA A 166 1.35 34.10 12.85
C ALA A 166 1.03 35.32 11.96
N GLN A 167 0.50 35.11 10.74
CA GLN A 167 0.01 36.18 9.84
C GLN A 167 -1.47 36.44 10.07
#